data_AF-A0AAU4W9E4-F1
#
_entry.id   AF-A0AAU4W9E4-F1
#
_cell.length_a   1.000
_cell.length_b   1.000
_cell.length_c   1.000
_cell.angle_alpha   90.00
_cell.angle_beta   90.00
_cell.angle_gamma   90.00
#
_symmetry.space_group_name_H-M   'P 1'
#
loop_
_entity.id
_entity.type
_entity.pdbx_description
1 polymer ?
#
loop_
_entity_poly.entity_id
_entity_poly.type
_entity_poly.pdbx_seq_one_letter_code
_entity_poly.pdbx_strand_id
1 'polypeptide(L)'
;MASHGELVEIFGESNIEKMGYREALRIGLDEEDALVLSHVGLPRNCGALFTTEVDASPPLFTVRNFSDDGSNRAVILGGPRDDPKMRYFLNVRDRFVGLIALRDEPRGEVVNSTLADFVEFLYHIARRDVSPAPASAAEGVQDADQLAEILIDRDPHAFREPDTWWSIALTQIREHEEGS
;
A
#
# COMPACT_ATOMS: atom_id res chain seq x y z
N MET A 1 7.07 -7.04 10.02
CA MET A 1 6.59 -7.21 8.64
C MET A 1 5.71 -8.43 8.61
N ALA A 2 4.44 -8.29 8.19
CA ALA A 2 3.55 -9.39 7.90
C ALA A 2 4.22 -10.42 6.98
N SER A 3 4.09 -11.68 7.36
CA SER A 3 4.56 -12.82 6.59
C SER A 3 3.58 -13.15 5.46
N HIS A 4 4.05 -13.96 4.51
CA HIS A 4 3.17 -14.50 3.47
C HIS A 4 1.98 -15.28 4.06
N GLY A 5 2.22 -16.08 5.12
CA GLY A 5 1.17 -16.85 5.78
C GLY A 5 0.08 -15.96 6.37
N GLU A 6 0.46 -14.88 7.04
CA GLU A 6 -0.50 -13.90 7.59
C GLU A 6 -1.33 -13.22 6.49
N LEU A 7 -0.73 -12.88 5.35
CA LEU A 7 -1.48 -12.36 4.21
C LEU A 7 -2.44 -13.42 3.64
N VAL A 8 -1.99 -14.67 3.53
CA VAL A 8 -2.81 -15.77 3.02
C VAL A 8 -4.00 -16.06 3.94
N GLU A 9 -3.84 -15.94 5.26
CA GLU A 9 -4.93 -16.11 6.22
C GLU A 9 -6.06 -15.09 6.01
N ILE A 10 -5.73 -13.85 5.62
CA ILE A 10 -6.71 -12.78 5.43
C ILE A 10 -7.28 -12.77 4.00
N PHE A 11 -6.40 -12.81 3.00
CA PHE A 11 -6.79 -12.59 1.60
C PHE A 11 -7.00 -13.89 0.83
N GLY A 12 -6.41 -15.00 1.27
CA GLY A 12 -6.36 -16.27 0.55
C GLY A 12 -5.21 -16.35 -0.47
N GLU A 13 -4.65 -17.54 -0.64
CA GLU A 13 -3.46 -17.81 -1.49
C GLU A 13 -3.60 -17.28 -2.92
N SER A 14 -4.76 -17.50 -3.55
CA SER A 14 -5.03 -17.08 -4.93
C SER A 14 -5.16 -15.56 -5.10
N ASN A 15 -5.18 -14.81 -4.00
CA ASN A 15 -5.34 -13.36 -3.98
C ASN A 15 -4.07 -12.64 -3.55
N ILE A 16 -2.91 -13.30 -3.62
CA ILE A 16 -1.61 -12.66 -3.40
C ILE A 16 -0.83 -12.61 -4.73
N GLU A 17 -0.56 -11.41 -5.21
CA GLU A 17 0.29 -11.18 -6.37
C GLU A 17 1.76 -11.16 -5.98
N LYS A 18 2.59 -11.84 -6.78
CA LYS A 18 4.03 -11.95 -6.57
C LYS A 18 4.80 -11.63 -7.85
N MET A 19 5.98 -11.06 -7.67
CA MET A 19 6.98 -10.92 -8.73
C MET A 19 8.06 -11.99 -8.55
N GLY A 20 8.61 -12.56 -9.62
CA GLY A 20 9.72 -13.48 -9.49
C GLY A 20 10.95 -12.82 -8.86
N TYR A 21 11.61 -13.44 -7.88
CA TYR A 21 12.79 -12.87 -7.20
C TYR A 21 13.89 -12.40 -8.17
N ARG A 22 14.24 -13.24 -9.15
CA ARG A 22 15.24 -12.90 -10.18
C ARG A 22 14.78 -11.80 -11.13
N GLU A 23 13.46 -11.64 -11.30
CA GLU A 23 12.90 -10.56 -12.09
C GLU A 23 12.96 -9.24 -11.34
N ALA A 24 12.60 -9.22 -10.06
CA ALA A 24 12.75 -8.08 -9.16
C ALA A 24 14.19 -7.53 -9.16
N LEU A 25 15.18 -8.39 -9.00
CA LEU A 25 16.60 -7.98 -9.08
C LEU A 25 16.97 -7.43 -10.46
N ARG A 26 16.42 -8.00 -11.55
CA ARG A 26 16.72 -7.56 -12.93
C ARG A 26 16.19 -6.17 -13.23
N ILE A 27 15.03 -5.81 -12.69
CA ILE A 27 14.46 -4.47 -12.82
C ILE A 27 15.12 -3.45 -11.89
N GLY A 28 16.02 -3.91 -11.01
CA GLY A 28 16.91 -3.09 -10.21
C GLY A 28 16.47 -2.92 -8.77
N LEU A 29 15.44 -3.65 -8.31
CA LEU A 29 15.13 -3.71 -6.88
C LEU A 29 16.30 -4.33 -6.12
N ASP A 30 16.48 -3.89 -4.90
CA ASP A 30 17.47 -4.52 -4.02
C ASP A 30 16.94 -5.85 -3.45
N GLU A 31 17.79 -6.52 -2.68
CA GLU A 31 17.47 -7.85 -2.15
C GLU A 31 16.26 -7.83 -1.20
N GLU A 32 16.14 -6.80 -0.37
CA GLU A 32 15.05 -6.70 0.60
C GLU A 32 13.71 -6.49 -0.11
N ASP A 33 13.61 -5.52 -1.02
CA ASP A 33 12.37 -5.25 -1.75
C ASP A 33 12.01 -6.42 -2.69
N ALA A 34 13.03 -7.07 -3.28
CA ALA A 34 12.85 -8.27 -4.07
C ALA A 34 12.30 -9.43 -3.25
N LEU A 35 12.78 -9.63 -2.02
CA LEU A 35 12.26 -10.66 -1.11
C LEU A 35 10.80 -10.38 -0.74
N VAL A 36 10.45 -9.12 -0.45
CA VAL A 36 9.06 -8.75 -0.16
C VAL A 36 8.14 -9.10 -1.33
N LEU A 37 8.41 -8.62 -2.55
CA LEU A 37 7.52 -8.90 -3.69
C LEU A 37 7.48 -10.36 -4.13
N SER A 38 8.53 -11.14 -3.85
CA SER A 38 8.63 -12.53 -4.32
C SER A 38 8.20 -13.59 -3.32
N HIS A 39 8.42 -13.35 -2.03
CA HIS A 39 8.09 -14.33 -0.98
C HIS A 39 6.84 -13.93 -0.21
N VAL A 40 6.65 -12.64 0.07
CA VAL A 40 5.47 -12.11 0.78
C VAL A 40 4.33 -11.82 -0.20
N GLY A 41 4.59 -10.97 -1.20
CA GLY A 41 3.63 -10.54 -2.22
C GLY A 41 2.79 -9.34 -1.81
N LEU A 42 1.83 -8.99 -2.67
CA LEU A 42 0.85 -7.91 -2.48
C LEU A 42 -0.56 -8.49 -2.54
N PRO A 43 -1.51 -8.05 -1.70
CA PRO A 43 -2.89 -8.51 -1.81
C PRO A 43 -3.55 -7.98 -3.09
N ARG A 44 -4.28 -8.82 -3.83
CA ARG A 44 -5.00 -8.39 -5.05
C ARG A 44 -5.98 -7.26 -4.78
N ASN A 45 -6.59 -7.30 -3.60
CA ASN A 45 -7.51 -6.28 -3.16
C ASN A 45 -7.47 -6.10 -1.64
N CYS A 46 -7.47 -4.84 -1.20
CA CYS A 46 -7.63 -4.43 0.19
C CYS A 46 -8.64 -3.27 0.23
N GLY A 47 -9.92 -3.61 0.09
CA GLY A 47 -11.03 -2.65 0.11
C GLY A 47 -10.95 -1.61 -1.01
N ALA A 48 -11.27 -0.37 -0.66
CA ALA A 48 -11.16 0.80 -1.54
C ALA A 48 -9.71 1.29 -1.71
N LEU A 49 -8.85 1.02 -0.72
CA LEU A 49 -7.52 1.62 -0.59
C LEU A 49 -6.50 1.04 -1.57
N PHE A 50 -6.63 -0.23 -1.93
CA PHE A 50 -5.64 -0.87 -2.80
C PHE A 50 -6.20 -2.00 -3.65
N THR A 51 -5.72 -2.06 -4.89
CA THR A 51 -5.83 -3.23 -5.75
C THR A 51 -4.65 -3.33 -6.72
N THR A 52 -4.30 -4.57 -7.07
CA THR A 52 -3.36 -4.88 -8.15
C THR A 52 -4.04 -4.97 -9.52
N GLU A 53 -5.37 -4.99 -9.56
CA GLU A 53 -6.18 -5.00 -10.78
C GLU A 53 -6.24 -3.58 -11.36
N VAL A 54 -5.19 -3.23 -12.10
CA VAL A 54 -5.07 -1.91 -12.74
C VAL A 54 -5.38 -2.03 -14.24
N ASP A 55 -6.62 -1.71 -14.63
CA ASP A 55 -7.08 -1.82 -16.02
C ASP A 55 -6.42 -0.81 -16.98
N ALA A 56 -5.82 0.26 -16.44
CA ALA A 56 -5.20 1.33 -17.21
C ALA A 56 -3.66 1.32 -17.12
N SER A 57 -3.01 1.81 -18.18
CA SER A 57 -1.56 1.95 -18.24
C SER A 57 -1.05 2.97 -17.19
N PRO A 58 0.03 2.68 -16.46
CA PRO A 58 0.90 1.50 -16.57
C PRO A 58 0.35 0.26 -15.82
N PRO A 59 0.54 -0.96 -16.37
CA PRO A 59 0.11 -2.19 -15.71
C PRO A 59 1.00 -2.53 -14.49
N LEU A 60 0.50 -3.44 -13.66
CA LEU A 60 1.20 -3.98 -12.49
C LEU A 60 2.63 -4.40 -12.84
N PHE A 61 3.57 -4.12 -11.94
CA PHE A 61 4.99 -4.49 -12.03
C PHE A 61 5.77 -3.94 -13.21
N THR A 62 5.17 -3.04 -13.99
CA THR A 62 5.87 -2.32 -15.04
C THR A 62 6.85 -1.31 -14.44
N VAL A 63 8.04 -1.22 -15.03
CA VAL A 63 9.02 -0.18 -14.70
C VAL A 63 8.73 1.07 -15.51
N ARG A 64 8.68 2.22 -14.82
CA ARG A 64 8.54 3.55 -15.42
C ARG A 64 9.74 4.40 -15.04
N ASN A 65 10.24 5.16 -16.01
CA ASN A 65 11.22 6.21 -15.74
C ASN A 65 10.46 7.51 -15.52
N PHE A 66 10.66 8.15 -14.38
CA PHE A 66 10.16 9.48 -14.06
C PHE A 66 11.18 10.58 -14.32
N SER A 67 12.41 10.22 -14.71
CA SER A 67 13.43 11.14 -15.20
C SER A 67 14.00 10.67 -16.53
N ASP A 68 14.38 11.63 -17.38
CA ASP A 68 14.92 11.36 -18.73
C ASP A 68 16.26 10.62 -18.69
N ASP A 69 17.05 10.81 -17.63
CA ASP A 69 18.33 10.12 -17.40
C ASP A 69 18.17 8.69 -16.88
N GLY A 70 16.93 8.25 -16.62
CA GLY A 70 16.62 6.93 -16.09
C GLY A 70 17.09 6.70 -14.64
N SER A 71 17.52 7.74 -13.92
CA SER A 71 17.94 7.64 -12.52
C SER A 71 16.78 7.50 -11.55
N ASN A 72 15.59 7.98 -11.93
CA ASN A 72 14.37 7.89 -11.15
C ASN A 72 13.44 6.83 -11.77
N ARG A 73 13.66 5.56 -11.41
CA ARG A 73 12.84 4.43 -11.87
C ARG A 73 11.85 4.03 -10.81
N ALA A 74 10.68 3.61 -11.25
CA ALA A 74 9.61 3.20 -10.37
C ALA A 74 8.94 1.93 -10.87
N VAL A 75 8.62 1.02 -9.94
CA VAL A 75 7.85 -0.21 -10.21
C VAL A 75 6.41 0.02 -9.78
N ILE A 76 5.45 -0.23 -10.66
CA ILE A 76 4.03 -0.07 -10.34
C ILE A 76 3.56 -1.21 -9.43
N LEU A 77 2.94 -0.86 -8.30
CA LEU A 77 2.48 -1.82 -7.31
C LEU A 77 0.96 -2.06 -7.37
N GLY A 78 0.21 -1.11 -7.94
CA GLY A 78 -1.25 -1.13 -7.97
C GLY A 78 -1.82 0.28 -7.95
N GLY A 79 -3.04 0.42 -7.46
CA GLY A 79 -3.69 1.72 -7.24
C GLY A 79 -4.86 1.62 -6.28
N PRO A 80 -5.43 2.76 -5.85
CA PRO A 80 -6.74 2.78 -5.20
C PRO A 80 -7.79 2.18 -6.13
N ARG A 81 -8.71 1.36 -5.58
CA ARG A 81 -9.75 0.71 -6.40
C ARG A 81 -10.66 1.74 -7.06
N ASP A 82 -10.99 2.80 -6.33
CA ASP A 82 -11.99 3.78 -6.76
C ASP A 82 -11.39 4.98 -7.51
N ASP A 83 -10.06 5.02 -7.69
CA ASP A 83 -9.40 6.04 -8.52
C ASP A 83 -8.42 5.41 -9.53
N PRO A 84 -8.89 5.08 -10.76
CA PRO A 84 -8.06 4.46 -11.78
C PRO A 84 -6.97 5.39 -12.33
N LYS A 85 -6.96 6.68 -11.97
CA LYS A 85 -5.93 7.65 -12.39
C LYS A 85 -4.75 7.73 -11.41
N MET A 86 -4.80 7.01 -10.30
CA MET A 86 -3.75 7.00 -9.29
C MET A 86 -2.99 5.67 -9.29
N ARG A 87 -1.68 5.71 -9.07
CA ARG A 87 -0.83 4.51 -8.96
C ARG A 87 0.07 4.56 -7.75
N TYR A 88 0.08 3.46 -7.01
CA TYR A 88 1.17 3.16 -6.10
C TYR A 88 2.39 2.72 -6.90
N PHE A 89 3.55 3.22 -6.51
CA PHE A 89 4.81 2.86 -7.11
C PHE A 89 5.90 2.72 -6.05
N LEU A 90 6.81 1.77 -6.26
CA LEU A 90 8.05 1.67 -5.49
C LEU A 90 9.15 2.42 -6.23
N ASN A 91 9.78 3.41 -5.59
CA ASN A 91 10.97 4.03 -6.12
C ASN A 91 12.15 3.07 -6.01
N VAL A 92 12.78 2.73 -7.14
CA VAL A 92 13.86 1.73 -7.18
C VAL A 92 15.13 2.24 -6.49
N ARG A 93 15.39 3.54 -6.55
CA ARG A 93 16.62 4.13 -6.00
C ARG A 93 16.46 4.49 -4.53
N ASP A 94 15.37 5.18 -4.22
CA ASP A 94 15.14 5.80 -2.92
C ASP A 94 14.26 4.91 -2.00
N ARG A 95 13.79 3.76 -2.52
CA ARG A 95 13.13 2.66 -1.79
C ARG A 95 11.82 2.97 -1.06
N PHE A 96 11.29 4.17 -1.24
CA PHE A 96 9.98 4.54 -0.71
C PHE A 96 8.84 4.07 -1.62
N VAL A 97 7.65 3.89 -1.04
CA VAL A 97 6.41 3.74 -1.79
C VAL A 97 5.74 5.10 -1.92
N GLY A 98 5.46 5.49 -3.15
CA GLY A 98 4.75 6.72 -3.47
C GLY A 98 3.40 6.45 -4.12
N LEU A 99 2.57 7.47 -4.14
CA LEU A 99 1.30 7.50 -4.85
C LEU A 99 1.35 8.64 -5.84
N ILE A 100 1.04 8.38 -7.11
CA ILE A 100 1.09 9.38 -8.18
C ILE A 100 -0.23 9.48 -8.91
N ALA A 101 -0.70 10.70 -9.13
CA ALA A 101 -1.80 11.00 -10.03
C ALA A 101 -1.29 11.15 -11.47
N LEU A 102 -1.81 10.34 -12.39
CA LEU A 102 -1.44 10.32 -13.80
C LEU A 102 -2.19 11.40 -14.62
N ARG A 103 -2.23 12.64 -14.13
CA ARG A 103 -2.83 13.80 -14.82
C ARG A 103 -1.76 14.60 -15.58
N ASP A 104 -2.17 15.69 -16.25
CA ASP A 104 -1.30 16.53 -17.10
C ASP A 104 -0.06 17.08 -16.35
N GLU A 105 -0.18 17.30 -15.03
CA GLU A 105 0.94 17.52 -14.12
C GLU A 105 0.98 16.38 -13.10
N PRO A 106 1.97 15.46 -13.18
CA PRO A 106 2.11 14.39 -12.20
C PRO A 106 2.38 14.98 -10.82
N ARG A 107 1.41 14.83 -9.93
CA ARG A 107 1.57 15.10 -8.50
C ARG A 107 1.67 13.76 -7.79
N GLY A 108 2.70 13.61 -6.98
CA GLY A 108 2.85 12.43 -6.15
C GLY A 108 3.32 12.79 -4.76
N GLU A 109 3.02 11.89 -3.84
CA GLU A 109 3.46 11.96 -2.46
C GLU A 109 4.15 10.64 -2.07
N VAL A 110 5.06 10.71 -1.11
CA VAL A 110 5.57 9.52 -0.42
C VAL A 110 4.50 9.06 0.57
N VAL A 111 3.98 7.85 0.37
CA VAL A 111 2.96 7.25 1.23
C VAL A 111 3.55 6.33 2.28
N ASN A 112 4.64 5.62 1.98
CA ASN A 112 5.39 4.86 2.97
C ASN A 112 6.88 4.95 2.74
N SER A 113 7.63 4.91 3.84
CA SER A 113 9.10 4.94 3.85
C SER A 113 9.72 3.70 3.19
N THR A 114 9.03 2.55 3.26
CA THR A 114 9.51 1.28 2.68
C THR A 114 8.37 0.48 2.07
N LEU A 115 8.71 -0.47 1.19
CA LEU A 115 7.75 -1.46 0.67
C LEU A 115 7.22 -2.37 1.78
N ALA A 116 8.06 -2.74 2.75
CA ALA A 116 7.65 -3.57 3.88
C ALA A 116 6.57 -2.91 4.72
N ASP A 117 6.69 -1.60 4.99
CA ASP A 117 5.70 -0.86 5.77
C ASP A 117 4.41 -0.64 4.97
N PHE A 118 4.49 -0.44 3.65
CA PHE A 118 3.30 -0.43 2.81
C PHE A 118 2.50 -1.75 2.90
N VAL A 119 3.18 -2.90 2.85
CA VAL A 119 2.53 -4.22 3.00
C VAL A 119 1.94 -4.40 4.40
N GLU A 120 2.65 -3.95 5.45
CA GLU A 120 2.14 -3.97 6.82
C GLU A 120 0.86 -3.14 6.99
N PHE A 121 0.81 -1.96 6.37
CA PHE A 121 -0.38 -1.11 6.44
C PHE A 121 -1.59 -1.83 5.83
N LEU A 122 -1.43 -2.41 4.64
CA LEU A 122 -2.49 -3.19 4.00
C LEU A 122 -2.93 -4.39 4.86
N TYR A 123 -1.98 -5.09 5.49
CA TYR A 123 -2.26 -6.19 6.40
C TYR A 123 -3.09 -5.76 7.61
N HIS A 124 -2.65 -4.72 8.32
CA HIS A 124 -3.33 -4.25 9.53
C HIS A 124 -4.74 -3.69 9.25
N ILE A 125 -4.90 -2.98 8.14
CA ILE A 125 -6.20 -2.47 7.69
C ILE A 125 -7.12 -3.64 7.34
N ALA A 126 -6.67 -4.59 6.53
CA ALA A 126 -7.50 -5.73 6.17
C ALA A 126 -7.82 -6.64 7.37
N ARG A 127 -6.89 -6.78 8.31
CA ARG A 127 -7.10 -7.54 9.56
C ARG A 127 -8.22 -6.94 10.39
N ARG A 128 -8.30 -5.61 10.47
CA ARG A 128 -9.44 -4.92 11.08
C ARG A 128 -10.73 -5.27 10.35
N ASP A 129 -10.75 -5.16 9.02
CA ASP A 129 -11.97 -5.34 8.22
C ASP A 129 -12.53 -6.77 8.27
N VAL A 130 -11.69 -7.79 8.53
CA VAL A 130 -12.12 -9.18 8.70
C VAL A 130 -12.34 -9.58 10.17
N SER A 131 -12.01 -8.69 11.12
CA SER A 131 -12.28 -8.93 12.55
C SER A 131 -13.78 -8.83 12.82
N PRO A 132 -14.28 -9.47 13.90
CA PRO A 132 -15.67 -9.30 14.31
C PRO A 132 -16.03 -7.82 14.43
N ALA A 133 -17.21 -7.43 13.92
CA ALA A 133 -17.68 -6.07 14.03
C ALA A 133 -17.74 -5.63 15.51
N PRO A 134 -17.39 -4.36 15.80
CA PRO A 134 -17.43 -3.84 17.17
C PRO A 134 -18.85 -3.94 17.73
N ALA A 135 -18.98 -4.17 19.04
CA ALA A 135 -20.29 -4.27 19.69
C ALA A 135 -20.97 -2.89 19.85
N SER A 136 -20.24 -1.80 19.63
CA SER A 136 -20.75 -0.42 19.67
C SER A 136 -19.87 0.54 18.86
N ALA A 137 -20.42 1.69 18.48
CA ALA A 137 -19.66 2.78 17.84
C ALA A 137 -18.43 3.21 18.66
N ALA A 138 -18.54 3.25 20.00
CA ALA A 138 -17.42 3.62 20.86
C ALA A 138 -16.26 2.61 20.80
N GLU A 139 -16.57 1.33 20.69
CA GLU A 139 -15.58 0.27 20.48
C GLU A 139 -14.96 0.37 19.09
N GLY A 140 -15.76 0.65 18.06
CA GLY A 140 -15.27 0.88 16.69
C GLY A 140 -14.29 2.05 16.59
N VAL A 141 -14.58 3.17 17.24
CA VAL A 141 -13.66 4.32 17.34
C VAL A 141 -12.38 3.94 18.07
N GLN A 142 -12.48 3.19 19.18
CA GLN A 142 -11.30 2.74 19.93
C GLN A 142 -10.42 1.79 19.09
N ASP A 143 -11.01 0.94 18.26
CA ASP A 143 -10.28 0.05 17.36
C ASP A 143 -9.62 0.82 16.22
N ALA A 144 -10.29 1.85 15.69
CA ALA A 144 -9.70 2.75 14.69
C ALA A 144 -8.52 3.55 15.27
N ASP A 145 -8.63 4.05 16.50
CA ASP A 145 -7.56 4.77 17.19
C ASP A 145 -6.36 3.84 17.46
N GLN A 146 -6.60 2.59 17.89
CA GLN A 146 -5.54 1.58 18.04
C GLN A 146 -4.85 1.25 16.71
N LEU A 147 -5.61 1.12 15.62
CA LEU A 147 -5.03 0.94 14.28
C LEU A 147 -4.13 2.14 13.94
N ALA A 148 -4.60 3.36 14.17
CA ALA A 148 -3.84 4.57 13.91
C ALA A 148 -2.51 4.58 14.68
N GLU A 149 -2.53 4.25 15.97
CA GLU A 149 -1.32 4.15 16.80
C GLU A 149 -0.30 3.15 16.22
N ILE A 150 -0.77 1.96 15.81
CA ILE A 150 0.09 0.94 15.20
C ILE A 150 0.75 1.44 13.92
N LEU A 151 -0.03 2.05 13.03
CA LEU A 151 0.50 2.52 11.74
C LEU A 151 1.46 3.71 11.92
N ILE A 152 1.14 4.64 12.83
CA ILE A 152 1.97 5.83 13.11
C ILE A 152 3.30 5.42 13.75
N ASP A 153 3.29 4.51 14.73
CA ASP A 153 4.53 4.02 15.37
C ASP A 153 5.42 3.30 14.34
N ARG A 154 4.79 2.59 13.39
CA ARG A 154 5.49 1.84 12.35
C ARG A 154 6.18 2.74 11.31
N ASP A 155 5.47 3.74 10.79
CA ASP A 155 6.00 4.66 9.78
C ASP A 155 5.52 6.10 10.03
N PRO A 156 6.20 6.85 10.93
CA PRO A 156 5.81 8.22 11.25
C PRO A 156 5.83 9.17 10.04
N HIS A 157 6.65 8.87 9.03
CA HIS A 157 6.77 9.71 7.83
C HIS A 157 5.49 9.68 6.97
N ALA A 158 4.76 8.58 6.99
CA ALA A 158 3.46 8.43 6.33
C ALA A 158 2.39 9.41 6.88
N PHE A 159 2.58 9.89 8.11
CA PHE A 159 1.64 10.75 8.85
C PHE A 159 2.22 12.12 9.20
N ARG A 160 3.26 12.55 8.47
CA ARG A 160 3.97 13.82 8.71
C ARG A 160 3.08 15.07 8.59
N GLU A 161 2.02 14.99 7.77
CA GLU A 161 1.06 16.06 7.52
C GLU A 161 -0.37 15.50 7.60
N PRO A 162 -1.35 16.32 8.03
CA PRO A 162 -2.73 15.87 8.22
C PRO A 162 -3.46 15.54 6.90
N ASP A 163 -2.94 16.00 5.77
CA ASP A 163 -3.49 15.80 4.43
C ASP A 163 -2.73 14.73 3.61
N THR A 164 -1.83 13.97 4.23
CA THR A 164 -1.24 12.79 3.57
C THR A 164 -2.29 11.72 3.33
N TRP A 165 -2.05 10.88 2.32
CA TRP A 165 -2.93 9.77 1.94
C TRP A 165 -3.44 8.94 3.14
N TRP A 166 -2.52 8.49 4.00
CA TRP A 166 -2.88 7.63 5.14
C TRP A 166 -3.56 8.38 6.28
N SER A 167 -3.23 9.66 6.51
CA SER A 167 -3.96 10.50 7.47
C SER A 167 -5.43 10.66 7.07
N ILE A 168 -5.70 10.87 5.77
CA ILE A 168 -7.06 10.96 5.23
C ILE A 168 -7.77 9.60 5.35
N ALA A 169 -7.11 8.50 4.98
CA ALA A 169 -7.68 7.16 5.06
C ALA A 169 -8.08 6.78 6.50
N LEU A 170 -7.22 7.04 7.49
CA LEU A 170 -7.54 6.77 8.90
C LEU A 170 -8.68 7.66 9.41
N THR A 171 -8.72 8.93 8.99
CA THR A 171 -9.84 9.82 9.34
C THR A 171 -11.16 9.26 8.84
N GLN A 172 -11.22 8.79 7.58
CA GLN A 172 -12.41 8.18 7.00
C GLN A 172 -12.81 6.87 7.70
N ILE A 173 -11.83 6.03 8.04
CA ILE A 173 -12.06 4.80 8.82
C ILE A 173 -12.70 5.15 10.17
N ARG A 174 -12.17 6.16 10.87
CA ARG A 174 -12.67 6.58 12.17
C ARG A 174 -14.06 7.21 12.10
N GLU A 175 -14.30 8.09 11.13
CA GLU A 175 -15.60 8.75 10.90
C GLU A 175 -16.72 7.75 10.57
N HIS A 176 -16.40 6.68 9.84
CA HIS A 176 -17.35 5.59 9.55
C HIS A 176 -17.89 4.93 10.82
N GLU A 177 -17.05 4.78 11.86
CA GLU A 177 -17.45 4.18 13.14
C GLU A 177 -18.29 5.13 14.00
N GLU A 178 -18.11 6.45 13.87
CA GLU A 178 -18.93 7.44 14.58
C GLU A 178 -20.36 7.54 14.01
N GLY A 179 -20.54 7.19 12.73
CA GLY A 179 -21.83 7.24 12.04
C GLY A 179 -22.64 5.93 12.02
N SER A 180 -22.08 4.83 12.54
CA SER A 180 -22.68 3.48 12.56
C SER A 180 -23.41 3.19 13.87
#